data_AF-A0A973ZFH1-F1
#
_entry.id   AF-A0A973ZFH1-F1
#
_cell.length_a   1.000
_cell.length_b   1.000
_cell.length_c   1.000
_cell.angle_alpha   90.00
_cell.angle_beta   90.00
_cell.angle_gamma   90.00
#
_symmetry.space_group_name_H-M   'P 1'
#
loop_
_entity.id
_entity.type
_entity.pdbx_description
1 polymer ?
#
loop_
_entity_poly.entity_id
_entity_poly.type
_entity_poly.pdbx_seq_one_letter_code
_entity_poly.pdbx_strand_id
1 'polypeptide(L)'
;RTARTFGGAPPGPDGTLAGQLGAARAAALNALARRPGAGTLDVAAELGVAASTASEHIAHLRRAGLVGTVRAGGRARHTPTPLGWHLLDHFL
;
A
#
# COMPACT_ATOMS: atom_id res chain seq x y z
N ARG A 1 1.44 23.08 -5.44
CA ARG A 1 2.17 22.72 -4.19
C ARG A 1 1.24 23.03 -3.02
N THR A 2 0.31 22.12 -2.69
CA THR A 2 -0.62 22.30 -1.57
C THR A 2 -0.34 21.20 -0.55
N ALA A 3 0.12 21.62 0.63
CA ALA A 3 0.28 20.76 1.78
C ALA A 3 -1.12 20.35 2.27
N ARG A 4 -1.41 19.05 2.29
CA ARG A 4 -2.59 18.52 2.98
C ARG A 4 -2.21 18.23 4.42
N THR A 5 -2.76 19.04 5.33
CA THR A 5 -2.77 18.78 6.76
C THR A 5 -3.70 17.60 7.03
N PHE A 6 -3.17 16.48 7.51
CA PHE A 6 -3.99 15.45 8.15
C PHE A 6 -4.13 15.83 9.63
N GLY A 7 -5.27 16.43 9.97
CA GLY A 7 -5.66 16.71 11.36
C GLY A 7 -5.76 15.39 12.13
N GLY A 8 -5.09 15.32 13.27
CA GLY A 8 -4.96 14.12 14.09
C GLY A 8 -6.25 13.75 14.78
N ALA A 9 -6.86 12.65 14.34
CA ALA A 9 -7.45 11.69 15.26
C ALA A 9 -6.30 10.97 16.00
N PRO A 10 -6.47 10.47 17.25
CA PRO A 10 -5.54 9.49 17.78
C PRO A 10 -5.37 8.42 16.70
N PRO A 11 -4.14 7.99 16.37
CA PRO A 11 -3.96 7.06 15.28
C PRO A 11 -4.81 5.85 15.61
N GLY A 12 -5.88 5.69 14.83
CA GLY A 12 -6.49 4.40 14.68
C GLY A 12 -5.40 3.44 14.23
N PRO A 13 -5.71 2.16 14.21
CA PRO A 13 -4.75 1.14 13.79
C PRO A 13 -3.99 1.54 12.48
N ASP A 14 -4.73 2.07 11.50
CA ASP A 14 -4.21 2.64 10.25
C ASP A 14 -3.19 3.79 10.42
N GLY A 15 -3.37 4.63 11.44
CA GLY A 15 -2.46 5.75 11.75
C GLY A 15 -1.12 5.29 12.34
N THR A 16 -1.12 4.17 13.07
CA THR A 16 0.11 3.59 13.62
C THR A 16 0.94 2.95 12.52
N LEU A 17 0.29 2.23 11.60
CA LEU A 17 0.92 1.72 10.39
C LEU A 17 1.46 2.86 9.50
N ALA A 18 0.69 3.94 9.36
CA ALA A 18 1.12 5.13 8.64
C ALA A 18 2.35 5.80 9.27
N GLY A 19 2.51 5.74 10.60
CA GLY A 19 3.71 6.22 11.29
C GLY A 19 4.97 5.41 10.94
N GLN A 20 4.83 4.10 10.73
CA GLN A 20 5.94 3.19 10.41
C GLN A 20 6.30 3.16 8.92
N LEU A 21 5.30 3.19 8.03
CA LEU A 21 5.49 3.07 6.58
C LEU A 21 5.43 4.41 5.83
N GLY A 22 4.88 5.44 6.46
CA GLY A 22 4.35 6.63 5.79
C GLY A 22 2.94 6.37 5.24
N ALA A 23 2.07 7.38 5.35
CA ALA A 23 0.64 7.28 5.02
C ALA A 23 0.36 6.71 3.62
N ALA A 24 1.10 7.13 2.59
CA ALA A 24 0.87 6.66 1.22
C ALA A 24 1.23 5.18 1.01
N ARG A 25 2.25 4.67 1.72
CA ARG A 25 2.66 3.26 1.63
C ARG A 25 1.73 2.38 2.44
N ALA A 26 1.29 2.84 3.62
CA ALA A 26 0.25 2.18 4.39
C ALA A 26 -1.05 2.07 3.58
N ALA A 27 -1.48 3.15 2.92
CA ALA A 27 -2.65 3.14 2.03
C ALA A 27 -2.50 2.14 0.87
N ALA A 28 -1.33 2.08 0.24
CA ALA A 28 -1.07 1.12 -0.83
C ALA A 28 -1.10 -0.34 -0.33
N LEU A 29 -0.55 -0.62 0.85
CA LEU A 29 -0.58 -1.96 1.44
C LEU A 29 -2.02 -2.39 1.79
N ASN A 30 -2.79 -1.47 2.39
CA ASN A 30 -4.22 -1.66 2.68
C ASN A 30 -5.05 -1.91 1.40
N ALA A 31 -4.79 -1.17 0.32
CA ALA A 31 -5.47 -1.39 -0.96
C ALA A 31 -5.20 -2.80 -1.53
N LEU A 32 -3.94 -3.24 -1.48
CA LEU A 32 -3.55 -4.59 -1.91
C LEU A 32 -4.13 -5.69 -1.03
N ALA A 33 -4.33 -5.42 0.26
CA ALA A 33 -5.01 -6.34 1.18
C ALA A 33 -6.50 -6.46 0.89
N ARG A 34 -7.18 -5.35 0.56
CA ARG A 34 -8.58 -5.40 0.14
C ARG A 34 -8.79 -6.16 -1.16
N ARG A 35 -7.82 -6.11 -2.08
CA ARG A 35 -7.88 -6.78 -3.39
C ARG A 35 -6.57 -7.49 -3.73
N PRO A 36 -6.32 -8.70 -3.17
CA PRO A 36 -5.16 -9.50 -3.51
C PRO A 36 -5.07 -9.78 -5.02
N GLY A 37 -3.89 -9.58 -5.61
CA GLY A 37 -3.67 -9.76 -7.04
C GLY A 37 -4.04 -8.55 -7.91
N ALA A 38 -4.33 -7.41 -7.30
CA ALA A 38 -4.52 -6.13 -7.99
C ALA A 38 -3.25 -5.70 -8.76
N GLY A 39 -3.45 -5.04 -9.90
CA GLY A 39 -2.39 -4.43 -10.67
C GLY A 39 -2.03 -3.04 -10.16
N THR A 40 -0.93 -2.49 -10.67
CA THR A 40 -0.49 -1.13 -10.31
C THR A 40 -1.54 -0.05 -10.62
N LEU A 41 -2.28 -0.20 -11.73
CA LEU A 41 -3.32 0.76 -12.12
C LEU A 41 -4.53 0.72 -11.18
N ASP A 42 -4.89 -0.46 -10.68
CA ASP A 42 -5.99 -0.61 -9.72
C ASP A 42 -5.65 0.13 -8.42
N VAL A 43 -4.41 -0.06 -7.93
CA VAL A 43 -3.91 0.66 -6.75
C VAL A 43 -3.83 2.16 -6.98
N ALA A 44 -3.37 2.59 -8.17
CA ALA A 44 -3.28 4.01 -8.50
C ALA A 44 -4.66 4.68 -8.49
N ALA A 45 -5.67 4.02 -9.06
CA ALA A 45 -7.05 4.49 -9.07
C ALA A 45 -7.62 4.57 -7.64
N GLU A 46 -7.38 3.55 -6.83
CA GLU A 46 -7.86 3.50 -5.44
C GLU A 46 -7.23 4.58 -4.55
N LEU A 47 -5.94 4.87 -4.75
CA LEU A 47 -5.23 5.91 -4.01
C LEU A 47 -5.43 7.32 -4.59
N GLY A 48 -6.02 7.46 -5.77
CA GLY A 48 -6.16 8.74 -6.48
C GLY A 48 -4.81 9.36 -6.87
N VAL A 49 -3.83 8.54 -7.24
CA VAL A 49 -2.46 8.96 -7.59
C VAL A 49 -2.08 8.52 -9.00
N ALA A 50 -0.97 9.06 -9.52
CA ALA A 50 -0.42 8.60 -10.79
C ALA A 50 0.09 7.14 -10.69
N ALA A 51 0.05 6.42 -11.81
CA ALA A 51 0.54 5.05 -11.90
C ALA A 51 2.03 4.91 -11.53
N SER A 52 2.86 5.91 -11.86
CA SER A 52 4.27 5.96 -11.47
C SER A 52 4.45 6.04 -9.95
N THR A 53 3.65 6.87 -9.27
CA THR A 53 3.64 7.00 -7.81
C THR A 53 3.19 5.70 -7.13
N ALA A 54 2.11 5.08 -7.62
CA ALA A 54 1.67 3.78 -7.12
C ALA A 54 2.75 2.70 -7.31
N SER A 55 3.38 2.67 -8.49
CA SER A 55 4.49 1.76 -8.79
C SER A 55 5.67 1.95 -7.82
N GLU A 56 6.03 3.19 -7.50
CA GLU A 56 7.09 3.50 -6.54
C GLU A 56 6.76 2.97 -5.14
N HIS A 57 5.54 3.23 -4.64
CA HIS A 57 5.09 2.72 -3.34
C HIS A 57 5.10 1.19 -3.30
N ILE A 58 4.56 0.53 -4.33
CA ILE A 58 4.56 -0.93 -4.44
C ILE A 58 5.99 -1.47 -4.53
N ALA A 59 6.89 -0.81 -5.26
CA ALA A 59 8.28 -1.21 -5.35
C ALA A 59 8.99 -1.10 -3.99
N HIS A 60 8.69 -0.07 -3.21
CA HIS A 60 9.22 0.08 -1.86
C HIS A 60 8.68 -1.02 -0.92
N LEU A 61 7.37 -1.26 -0.93
CA LEU A 61 6.75 -2.34 -0.15
C LEU A 61 7.32 -3.71 -0.52
N ARG A 62 7.56 -3.95 -1.81
CA ARG A 62 8.21 -5.17 -2.31
C ARG A 62 9.66 -5.29 -1.83
N ARG A 63 10.44 -4.20 -1.87
CA ARG A 63 11.81 -4.18 -1.34
C ARG A 63 11.85 -4.47 0.15
N ALA A 64 10.84 -4.03 0.89
CA ALA A 64 10.67 -4.33 2.31
C ALA A 64 10.08 -5.73 2.59
N GLY A 65 9.84 -6.56 1.55
CA GLY A 65 9.27 -7.90 1.71
C GLY A 65 7.79 -7.92 2.08
N LEU A 66 7.09 -6.79 2.01
CA LEU A 66 5.67 -6.66 2.40
C LEU A 66 4.70 -7.07 1.30
N VAL A 67 5.15 -7.01 0.04
CA VAL A 67 4.35 -7.29 -1.16
C VAL A 67 5.12 -8.22 -2.09
N GLY A 68 4.46 -9.29 -2.52
CA GLY A 68 4.89 -10.14 -3.62
C GLY A 68 4.32 -9.68 -4.95
N THR A 69 5.01 -10.01 -6.05
CA THR A 69 4.53 -9.74 -7.42
C THR A 69 4.57 -11.01 -8.24
N VAL A 70 3.45 -11.37 -8.84
CA VAL A 70 3.35 -12.43 -9.85
C VAL A 70 3.02 -11.78 -11.18
N ARG A 71 3.66 -12.24 -12.27
CA ARG A 71 3.31 -11.81 -13.63
C ARG A 71 2.46 -12.88 -14.30
N ALA A 72 1.25 -12.52 -14.69
CA ALA A 72 0.33 -13.39 -15.42
C ALA A 72 -0.20 -12.65 -16.65
N GLY A 73 0.00 -13.22 -17.85
CA GLY A 73 -0.43 -12.60 -19.11
C GLY A 73 0.18 -11.22 -19.37
N GLY A 74 1.46 -11.02 -19.02
CA GLY A 74 2.17 -9.74 -19.18
C GLY A 74 1.80 -8.66 -18.16
N ARG A 75 0.88 -8.94 -17.23
CA ARG A 75 0.44 -7.99 -16.20
C ARG A 75 1.02 -8.37 -14.84
N ALA A 76 1.59 -7.39 -14.15
CA ALA A 76 2.03 -7.56 -12.77
C ALA A 76 0.82 -7.52 -11.83
N ARG A 77 0.73 -8.51 -10.95
CA ARG A 77 -0.27 -8.63 -9.90
C ARG A 77 0.42 -8.64 -8.56
N HIS A 78 -0.08 -7.84 -7.64
CA HIS A 78 0.54 -7.59 -6.35
C HIS A 78 -0.33 -8.15 -5.24
N THR A 79 0.30 -8.81 -4.28
CA THR A 79 -0.39 -9.39 -3.13
C THR A 79 0.46 -9.17 -1.89
N PRO A 80 -0.10 -8.79 -0.73
CA PRO A 80 0.67 -8.73 0.50
C PRO A 80 1.26 -10.10 0.82
N THR A 81 2.51 -10.12 1.29
CA THR A 81 3.15 -11.34 1.81
C THR A 81 2.59 -11.66 3.20
N PRO A 82 2.87 -12.84 3.77
CA PRO A 82 2.51 -13.12 5.16
C PRO A 82 2.98 -12.04 6.14
N LEU A 83 4.17 -11.46 5.94
CA LEU A 83 4.68 -10.37 6.76
C LEU A 83 3.89 -9.07 6.55
N GLY A 84 3.51 -8.76 5.30
CA GLY A 84 2.62 -7.62 5.01
C GLY A 84 1.24 -7.75 5.67
N TRP A 85 0.65 -8.95 5.64
CA TRP A 85 -0.60 -9.25 6.35
C TRP A 85 -0.46 -9.15 7.86
N HIS A 86 0.63 -9.67 8.42
CA HIS A 86 0.89 -9.58 9.86
C HIS A 86 1.02 -8.12 10.33
N LEU A 87 1.69 -7.27 9.54
CA LEU A 87 1.76 -5.84 9.84
C LEU A 87 0.38 -5.17 9.81
N LEU A 88 -0.47 -5.53 8.86
CA LEU A 88 -1.82 -4.99 8.81
C LEU A 88 -2.61 -5.42 10.05
N ASP A 89 -2.58 -6.71 10.40
CA ASP A 89 -3.30 -7.26 11.55
C ASP A 89 -2.80 -6.67 12.90
N HIS A 90 -1.49 -6.47 13.04
CA HIS A 90 -0.91 -5.90 14.26
C HIS A 90 -1.28 -4.43 14.49
N PHE A 91 -1.60 -3.73 13.40
CA PHE A 91 -2.04 -2.34 13.39
C PHE A 91 -3.45 -2.24 12.81
N LEU A 92 -4.35 -3.20 13.12
CA LEU A 92 -5.82 -3.16 12.91
C LEU A 92 -6.56 -3.23 14.26
#